data_AF-A0A2V4BI61-F1
#
_entry.id   AF-A0A2V4BI61-F1
#
_cell.length_a   1.000
_cell.length_b   1.000
_cell.length_c   1.000
_cell.angle_alpha   90.00
_cell.angle_beta   90.00
_cell.angle_gamma   90.00
#
_symmetry.space_group_name_H-M   'P 1'
#
loop_
_entity.id
_entity.type
_entity.pdbx_description
1 polymer ?
#
loop_
_entity_poly.entity_id
_entity_poly.type
_entity_poly.pdbx_seq_one_letter_code
_entity_poly.pdbx_strand_id
1 'polypeptide(L)'
;MVEANIKIIEELKEFLKIINTDSDLRKLFTNKASDFTRNRKLTYNRTVFLIINMLKKSLSIEIQNFFDNCISGNLSCTKSALSIQRKKLKPLFFEVWNRLLVDCFYNYYGEKVKKWNGFLLIAVDGSTINLVDKQEVKNHFGTHGNHLGEVPMAGIMKFYDVLNKITVFSKIHPIKIGEKSIVAQHIESIPEGSLSIYDRGFASFSLMYLLIHQEKTKHFVMRCKQGFNKEVSDFMLSCDDDKVINLGPNYRAIHKMKEYGFSIFLHTTIPVRMIKVVLETGETEVLLTNLYDSVKYKKEIFKTLYFMRWKIETSYNHDKNVLQLGEFSGHTLWSIEQDFYAATFVSNLQSIIEKQCESYLKIKNKIRKHDYQINRTLSIGS
;
A
#
# COMPACT_ATOMS: atom_id res chain seq x y z
N MET A 1 -16.31 -16.43 -8.45
CA MET A 1 -15.78 -15.39 -7.53
C MET A 1 -16.07 -15.75 -6.09
N VAL A 2 -17.29 -16.22 -5.78
CA VAL A 2 -17.65 -16.69 -4.43
C VAL A 2 -16.71 -17.77 -3.90
N GLU A 3 -16.41 -18.80 -4.70
CA GLU A 3 -15.50 -19.88 -4.30
C GLU A 3 -14.09 -19.40 -3.93
N ALA A 4 -13.51 -18.45 -4.67
CA ALA A 4 -12.18 -17.92 -4.39
C ALA A 4 -12.15 -17.22 -3.02
N ASN A 5 -13.16 -16.43 -2.69
CA ASN A 5 -13.22 -15.74 -1.41
C ASN A 5 -13.45 -16.69 -0.24
N ILE A 6 -14.23 -17.75 -0.43
CA ILE A 6 -14.40 -18.78 0.59
C ILE A 6 -13.04 -19.40 0.92
N LYS A 7 -12.28 -19.81 -0.10
CA LYS A 7 -10.91 -20.33 0.08
C LYS A 7 -9.99 -19.33 0.75
N ILE A 8 -10.00 -18.06 0.34
CA ILE A 8 -9.23 -16.99 1.00
C ILE A 8 -9.58 -16.91 2.49
N ILE A 9 -10.88 -16.90 2.84
CA ILE A 9 -11.33 -16.82 4.24
C ILE A 9 -10.92 -18.07 5.03
N GLU A 10 -10.95 -19.25 4.40
CA GLU A 10 -10.49 -20.51 5.00
C GLU A 10 -8.98 -20.47 5.30
N GLU A 11 -8.14 -19.99 4.38
CA GLU A 11 -6.70 -19.80 4.63
C GLU A 11 -6.43 -18.84 5.79
N LEU A 12 -7.15 -17.71 5.83
CA LEU A 12 -7.02 -16.75 6.91
C LEU A 12 -7.41 -17.34 8.27
N LYS A 13 -8.43 -18.21 8.30
CA LYS A 13 -8.85 -18.94 9.51
C LYS A 13 -7.86 -20.01 9.90
N GLU A 14 -7.31 -20.75 8.95
CA GLU A 14 -6.30 -21.78 9.21
C GLU A 14 -5.02 -21.14 9.75
N PHE A 15 -4.58 -20.00 9.20
CA PHE A 15 -3.47 -19.22 9.75
C PHE A 15 -3.67 -18.86 11.23
N LEU A 16 -4.87 -18.39 11.59
CA LEU A 16 -5.20 -18.12 13.00
C LEU A 16 -5.16 -19.40 13.84
N LYS A 17 -5.71 -20.51 13.33
CA LYS A 17 -5.71 -21.79 14.03
C LYS A 17 -4.28 -22.27 14.30
N ILE A 18 -3.41 -22.25 13.28
CA ILE A 18 -1.99 -22.60 13.37
C ILE A 18 -1.30 -21.76 14.45
N ILE A 19 -1.49 -20.44 14.46
CA ILE A 19 -0.89 -19.56 15.48
C ILE A 19 -1.40 -19.86 16.90
N ASN A 20 -2.65 -20.29 17.04
CA ASN A 20 -3.15 -20.67 18.37
C ASN A 20 -2.60 -22.01 18.86
N THR A 21 -2.35 -22.97 17.95
CA THR A 21 -1.87 -24.30 18.31
C THR A 21 -0.34 -24.38 18.41
N ASP A 22 0.37 -23.68 17.54
CA ASP A 22 1.83 -23.68 17.47
C ASP A 22 2.42 -22.52 18.31
N SER A 23 3.07 -22.89 19.41
CA SER A 23 3.66 -21.91 20.32
C SER A 23 4.90 -21.22 19.75
N ASP A 24 5.63 -21.86 18.85
CA ASP A 24 6.85 -21.31 18.26
C ASP A 24 6.50 -20.27 17.20
N LEU A 25 5.50 -20.54 16.37
CA LEU A 25 4.96 -19.55 15.45
C LEU A 25 4.30 -18.38 16.20
N ARG A 26 3.57 -18.64 17.29
CA ARG A 26 2.96 -17.56 18.09
C ARG A 26 3.97 -16.59 18.69
N LYS A 27 5.19 -17.05 19.04
CA LYS A 27 6.27 -16.19 19.57
C LYS A 27 6.71 -15.11 18.58
N LEU A 28 6.57 -15.36 17.28
CA LEU A 28 6.88 -14.38 16.23
C LEU A 28 5.97 -13.15 16.32
N PHE A 29 4.71 -13.37 16.73
CA PHE A 29 3.66 -12.36 16.78
C PHE A 29 3.37 -11.82 18.18
N THR A 30 4.11 -12.27 19.19
CA THR A 30 3.91 -11.87 20.59
C THR A 30 5.18 -11.37 21.25
N ASN A 31 5.05 -10.57 22.32
CA ASN A 31 6.20 -9.97 23.00
C ASN A 31 6.91 -10.94 23.95
N LYS A 32 6.17 -11.83 24.60
CA LYS A 32 6.72 -12.90 25.44
C LYS A 32 6.15 -14.24 25.01
N ALA A 33 6.95 -15.31 25.11
CA ALA A 33 6.49 -16.67 24.85
C ALA A 33 5.28 -17.10 25.71
N SER A 34 5.16 -16.54 26.91
CA SER A 34 4.04 -16.78 27.82
C SER A 34 2.75 -16.02 27.43
N ASP A 35 2.81 -15.07 26.49
CA ASP A 35 1.64 -14.28 26.11
C ASP A 35 0.60 -15.13 25.38
N PHE A 36 -0.68 -14.85 25.68
CA PHE A 36 -1.85 -15.59 25.16
C PHE A 36 -1.87 -17.10 25.42
N THR A 37 -1.04 -17.62 26.32
CA THR A 37 -1.04 -19.05 26.71
C THR A 37 -2.21 -19.44 27.60
N ARG A 38 -2.74 -18.49 28.40
CA ARG A 38 -3.86 -18.74 29.31
C ARG A 38 -5.18 -18.39 28.65
N ASN A 39 -6.21 -19.22 28.88
CA ASN A 39 -7.56 -18.92 28.46
C ASN A 39 -8.14 -17.76 29.29
N ARG A 40 -8.20 -16.56 28.68
CA ARG A 40 -8.76 -15.33 29.26
C ARG A 40 -9.96 -14.88 28.45
N LYS A 41 -10.75 -13.94 28.97
CA LYS A 41 -11.86 -13.32 28.23
C LYS A 41 -11.41 -12.74 26.88
N LEU A 42 -10.24 -12.09 26.85
CA LEU A 42 -9.57 -11.62 25.64
C LEU A 42 -8.45 -12.58 25.23
N THR A 43 -8.81 -13.57 24.41
CA THR A 43 -7.86 -14.48 23.76
C THR A 43 -7.09 -13.77 22.64
N TYR A 44 -6.12 -14.47 22.03
CA TYR A 44 -5.40 -13.98 20.86
C TYR A 44 -6.36 -13.56 19.74
N ASN A 45 -7.23 -14.49 19.31
CA ASN A 45 -8.20 -14.24 18.25
C ASN A 45 -9.16 -13.10 18.58
N ARG A 46 -9.69 -13.06 19.81
CA ARG A 46 -10.60 -11.95 20.22
C ARG A 46 -9.89 -10.61 20.18
N THR A 47 -8.61 -10.56 20.53
CA THR A 47 -7.81 -9.32 20.47
C THR A 47 -7.57 -8.90 19.02
N VAL A 48 -7.24 -9.84 18.14
CA VAL A 48 -7.11 -9.61 16.69
C VAL A 48 -8.43 -9.10 16.10
N PHE A 49 -9.54 -9.78 16.37
CA PHE A 49 -10.86 -9.43 15.86
C PHE A 49 -11.34 -8.07 16.35
N LEU A 50 -11.07 -7.72 17.61
CA LEU A 50 -11.34 -6.37 18.13
C LEU A 50 -10.56 -5.30 17.36
N ILE A 51 -9.28 -5.54 17.04
CA ILE A 51 -8.46 -4.54 16.35
C ILE A 51 -8.94 -4.34 14.89
N ILE A 52 -9.26 -5.42 14.17
CA ILE A 52 -9.78 -5.30 12.79
C ILE A 52 -11.25 -4.84 12.75
N ASN A 53 -11.96 -4.80 13.88
CA ASN A 53 -13.28 -4.18 13.97
C ASN A 53 -13.22 -2.64 13.91
N MET A 54 -12.03 -2.05 13.69
CA MET A 54 -11.82 -0.62 13.52
C MET A 54 -12.50 0.19 14.63
N LEU A 55 -11.96 0.12 15.86
CA LEU A 55 -12.54 0.75 17.05
C LEU A 55 -12.48 2.30 16.95
N LYS A 56 -13.48 2.93 16.30
CA LYS A 56 -13.50 4.37 16.01
C LYS A 56 -14.40 5.19 16.93
N LYS A 57 -15.30 4.55 17.69
CA LYS A 57 -16.09 5.21 18.74
C LYS A 57 -15.38 5.08 20.08
N SER A 58 -16.07 5.48 21.16
CA SER A 58 -15.53 5.27 22.50
C SER A 58 -15.22 3.78 22.73
N LEU A 59 -14.03 3.48 23.27
CA LEU A 59 -13.61 2.10 23.51
C LEU A 59 -14.61 1.29 24.36
N SER A 60 -15.41 1.92 25.23
CA SER A 60 -16.43 1.21 26.01
C SER A 60 -17.50 0.63 25.09
N ILE A 61 -18.03 1.48 24.20
CA ILE A 61 -19.10 1.12 23.26
C ILE A 61 -18.60 0.07 22.28
N GLU A 62 -17.40 0.27 21.74
CA GLU A 62 -16.82 -0.66 20.78
C GLU A 62 -16.56 -2.05 21.37
N ILE A 63 -16.01 -2.10 22.60
CA ILE A 63 -15.81 -3.37 23.30
C ILE A 63 -17.16 -4.04 23.57
N GLN A 64 -18.14 -3.30 24.08
CA GLN A 64 -19.46 -3.84 24.36
C GLN A 64 -20.11 -4.39 23.09
N ASN A 65 -20.17 -3.60 22.03
CA ASN A 65 -20.72 -4.00 20.74
C ASN A 65 -20.02 -5.26 20.18
N PHE A 66 -18.70 -5.36 20.31
CA PHE A 66 -17.97 -6.54 19.87
C PHE A 66 -18.38 -7.79 20.65
N PHE A 67 -18.48 -7.70 21.97
CA PHE A 67 -18.88 -8.85 22.78
C PHE A 67 -20.34 -9.23 22.55
N ASP A 68 -21.24 -8.26 22.46
CA ASP A 68 -22.68 -8.50 22.27
C ASP A 68 -22.98 -9.11 20.89
N ASN A 69 -22.26 -8.70 19.84
CA ASN A 69 -22.56 -9.12 18.47
C ASN A 69 -21.67 -10.26 17.95
N CYS A 70 -20.41 -10.37 18.41
CA CYS A 70 -19.44 -11.29 17.83
C CYS A 70 -19.07 -12.46 18.75
N ILE A 71 -19.40 -12.40 20.04
CA ILE A 71 -19.01 -13.42 21.03
C ILE A 71 -20.25 -14.01 21.69
N SER A 72 -20.44 -15.32 21.55
CA SER A 72 -21.51 -16.01 22.26
C SER A 72 -21.23 -16.08 23.77
N GLY A 73 -22.27 -15.81 24.57
CA GLY A 73 -22.27 -15.88 26.03
C GLY A 73 -22.08 -14.51 26.71
N ASN A 74 -22.37 -14.45 28.02
CA ASN A 74 -22.30 -13.22 28.84
C ASN A 74 -20.84 -12.85 29.20
N LEU A 75 -20.00 -12.64 28.18
CA LEU A 75 -18.62 -12.21 28.34
C LEU A 75 -18.50 -10.70 28.10
N SER A 76 -17.62 -10.05 28.86
CA SER A 76 -17.30 -8.64 28.68
C SER A 76 -15.87 -8.38 29.14
N CYS A 77 -15.26 -7.29 28.67
CA CYS A 77 -13.97 -6.83 29.18
C CYS A 77 -13.93 -5.31 29.36
N THR A 78 -12.96 -4.84 30.14
CA THR A 78 -12.72 -3.41 30.37
C THR A 78 -11.75 -2.84 29.33
N LYS A 79 -11.73 -1.51 29.18
CA LYS A 79 -10.70 -0.80 28.38
C LYS A 79 -9.28 -1.14 28.81
N SER A 80 -9.06 -1.24 30.13
CA SER A 80 -7.76 -1.59 30.70
C SER A 80 -7.33 -3.01 30.31
N ALA A 81 -8.27 -3.97 30.32
CA ALA A 81 -8.00 -5.34 29.87
C ALA A 81 -7.61 -5.38 28.40
N LEU A 82 -8.29 -4.62 27.52
CA LEU A 82 -7.92 -4.49 26.11
C LEU A 82 -6.52 -3.89 25.96
N SER A 83 -6.23 -2.78 26.65
CA SER A 83 -4.91 -2.13 26.59
C SER A 83 -3.78 -3.08 27.00
N ILE A 84 -3.97 -3.87 28.06
CA ILE A 84 -2.99 -4.86 28.53
C ILE A 84 -2.81 -6.00 27.52
N GLN A 85 -3.90 -6.53 26.96
CA GLN A 85 -3.82 -7.67 26.04
C GLN A 85 -3.29 -7.25 24.67
N ARG A 86 -3.70 -6.09 24.16
CA ARG A 86 -3.22 -5.53 22.89
C ARG A 86 -1.69 -5.35 22.88
N LYS A 87 -1.10 -4.89 23.99
CA LYS A 87 0.36 -4.74 24.15
C LYS A 87 1.15 -6.04 24.00
N LYS A 88 0.49 -7.19 24.03
CA LYS A 88 1.14 -8.50 23.87
C LYS A 88 1.21 -8.95 22.41
N LEU A 89 0.37 -8.38 21.54
CA LEU A 89 0.29 -8.69 20.12
C LEU A 89 1.18 -7.74 19.32
N LYS A 90 1.92 -8.24 18.33
CA LYS A 90 2.78 -7.40 17.49
C LYS A 90 2.08 -6.91 16.21
N PRO A 91 2.36 -5.69 15.70
CA PRO A 91 1.83 -5.19 14.43
C PRO A 91 2.20 -6.10 13.27
N LEU A 92 3.38 -6.73 13.35
CA LEU A 92 3.86 -7.76 12.42
C LEU A 92 2.80 -8.83 12.10
N PHE A 93 1.93 -9.16 13.06
CA PHE A 93 0.81 -10.08 12.80
C PHE A 93 -0.07 -9.59 11.64
N PHE A 94 -0.50 -8.32 11.67
CA PHE A 94 -1.38 -7.76 10.65
C PHE A 94 -0.66 -7.57 9.31
N GLU A 95 0.64 -7.27 9.34
CA GLU A 95 1.48 -7.22 8.13
C GLU A 95 1.54 -8.58 7.42
N VAL A 96 1.86 -9.64 8.17
CA VAL A 96 1.96 -11.01 7.63
C VAL A 96 0.59 -11.53 7.23
N TRP A 97 -0.45 -11.24 8.01
CA TRP A 97 -1.81 -11.67 7.69
C TRP A 97 -2.36 -10.95 6.44
N ASN A 98 -2.01 -9.68 6.24
CA ASN A 98 -2.30 -8.97 4.99
C ASN A 98 -1.50 -9.53 3.81
N ARG A 99 -0.24 -9.92 4.00
CA ARG A 99 0.55 -10.57 2.95
C ARG A 99 -0.10 -11.89 2.51
N LEU A 100 -0.51 -12.73 3.47
CA LEU A 100 -1.26 -13.94 3.19
C LEU A 100 -2.55 -13.65 2.41
N LEU A 101 -3.31 -12.63 2.81
CA LEU A 101 -4.52 -12.21 2.11
C LEU A 101 -4.25 -11.83 0.64
N VAL A 102 -3.20 -11.05 0.41
CA VAL A 102 -2.79 -10.60 -0.93
C VAL A 102 -2.33 -11.79 -1.77
N ASP A 103 -1.52 -12.69 -1.21
CA ASP A 103 -1.04 -13.89 -1.90
C ASP A 103 -2.20 -14.82 -2.26
N CYS A 104 -3.12 -15.06 -1.32
CA CYS A 104 -4.32 -15.85 -1.55
C CYS A 104 -5.22 -15.20 -2.61
N PHE A 105 -5.33 -13.87 -2.62
CA PHE A 105 -6.07 -13.16 -3.66
C PHE A 105 -5.51 -13.45 -5.05
N TYR A 106 -4.21 -13.24 -5.27
CA TYR A 106 -3.60 -13.46 -6.58
C TYR A 106 -3.60 -14.93 -6.99
N ASN A 107 -3.43 -15.86 -6.03
CA ASN A 107 -3.49 -17.29 -6.28
C ASN A 107 -4.90 -17.76 -6.66
N TYR A 108 -5.91 -17.51 -5.82
CA TYR A 108 -7.25 -18.06 -6.02
C TYR A 108 -8.07 -17.33 -7.08
N TYR A 109 -7.80 -16.04 -7.34
CA TYR A 109 -8.42 -15.38 -8.48
C TYR A 109 -7.74 -15.74 -9.81
N GLY A 110 -6.44 -16.02 -9.81
CA GLY A 110 -5.68 -16.42 -11.00
C GLY A 110 -5.95 -15.51 -12.20
N GLU A 111 -6.48 -16.09 -13.28
CA GLU A 111 -6.80 -15.37 -14.52
C GLU A 111 -7.89 -14.28 -14.37
N LYS A 112 -8.67 -14.32 -13.30
CA LYS A 112 -9.71 -13.31 -13.00
C LYS A 112 -9.13 -12.02 -12.41
N VAL A 113 -7.83 -12.00 -12.10
CA VAL A 113 -7.11 -10.80 -11.69
C VAL A 113 -7.03 -9.85 -12.88
N LYS A 114 -7.45 -8.60 -12.69
CA LYS A 114 -7.44 -7.60 -13.75
C LYS A 114 -6.01 -7.17 -14.03
N LYS A 115 -5.64 -7.17 -15.31
CA LYS A 115 -4.30 -6.78 -15.78
C LYS A 115 -4.42 -5.78 -16.93
N TRP A 116 -3.44 -4.90 -17.08
CA TRP A 116 -3.29 -4.01 -18.21
C TRP A 116 -2.16 -4.51 -19.10
N ASN A 117 -2.45 -4.89 -20.35
CA ASN A 117 -1.47 -5.47 -21.29
C ASN A 117 -0.63 -6.61 -20.68
N GLY A 118 -1.27 -7.46 -19.87
CA GLY A 118 -0.60 -8.57 -19.16
C GLY A 118 0.07 -8.20 -17.84
N PHE A 119 0.12 -6.91 -17.46
CA PHE A 119 0.73 -6.44 -16.22
C PHE A 119 -0.28 -6.21 -15.09
N LEU A 120 0.12 -6.52 -13.86
CA LEU A 120 -0.48 -5.88 -12.68
C LEU A 120 -0.12 -4.40 -12.69
N LEU A 121 -1.09 -3.51 -12.47
CA LEU A 121 -0.84 -2.07 -12.55
C LEU A 121 -0.72 -1.49 -11.13
N ILE A 122 0.51 -1.19 -10.72
CA ILE A 122 0.83 -0.83 -9.34
C ILE A 122 1.14 0.66 -9.26
N ALA A 123 0.23 1.46 -8.69
CA ALA A 123 0.59 2.82 -8.34
C ALA A 123 1.45 2.80 -7.07
N VAL A 124 2.52 3.59 -7.05
CA VAL A 124 3.39 3.75 -5.89
C VAL A 124 3.39 5.21 -5.49
N ASP A 125 2.94 5.50 -4.28
CA ASP A 125 2.83 6.86 -3.78
C ASP A 125 2.84 6.89 -2.25
N GLY A 126 3.34 7.98 -1.68
CA GLY A 126 3.31 8.22 -0.25
C GLY A 126 2.18 9.17 0.16
N SER A 127 1.96 9.25 1.46
CA SER A 127 1.10 10.25 2.07
C SER A 127 1.55 10.51 3.50
N THR A 128 0.88 11.41 4.19
CA THR A 128 1.15 11.69 5.61
C THR A 128 -0.10 11.55 6.46
N ILE A 129 0.08 11.23 7.73
CA ILE A 129 -0.99 11.13 8.73
C ILE A 129 -0.57 11.81 10.03
N ASN A 130 -1.52 12.52 10.64
CA ASN A 130 -1.33 13.10 11.96
C ASN A 130 -1.36 12.01 13.02
N LEU A 131 -0.56 12.16 14.07
CA LEU A 131 -0.48 11.23 15.18
C LEU A 131 -0.84 11.92 16.51
N VAL A 132 -1.11 11.11 17.52
CA VAL A 132 -1.36 11.60 18.88
C VAL A 132 -0.16 12.37 19.45
N ASP A 133 -0.45 13.46 20.16
CA ASP A 133 0.59 14.25 20.84
C ASP A 133 1.13 13.56 22.09
N LYS A 134 2.15 12.72 21.88
CA LYS A 134 2.94 12.05 22.91
C LYS A 134 4.43 12.12 22.58
N GLN A 135 5.26 12.32 23.61
CA GLN A 135 6.70 12.43 23.43
C GLN A 135 7.33 11.20 22.77
N GLU A 136 6.89 10.00 23.15
CA GLU A 136 7.35 8.74 22.54
C GLU A 136 7.03 8.69 21.02
N VAL A 137 5.86 9.18 20.63
CA VAL A 137 5.39 9.25 19.24
C VAL A 137 6.22 10.27 18.45
N LYS A 138 6.46 11.45 19.03
CA LYS A 138 7.34 12.48 18.43
C LYS A 138 8.76 11.96 18.24
N ASN A 139 9.32 11.26 19.24
CA ASN A 139 10.67 10.73 19.18
C ASN A 139 10.83 9.67 18.07
N HIS A 140 9.80 8.84 17.87
CA HIS A 140 9.83 7.76 16.88
C HIS A 140 9.52 8.25 15.46
N PHE A 141 8.38 8.90 15.25
CA PHE A 141 7.90 9.29 13.91
C PHE A 141 8.36 10.68 13.48
N GLY A 142 8.62 11.57 14.43
CA GLY A 142 8.94 12.98 14.18
C GLY A 142 7.71 13.88 14.20
N THR A 143 7.96 15.14 13.86
CA THR A 143 6.97 16.21 13.79
C THR A 143 7.04 16.89 12.42
N HIS A 144 5.93 17.48 12.01
CA HIS A 144 5.86 18.39 10.89
C HIS A 144 5.24 19.70 11.37
N GLY A 145 5.81 20.83 10.98
CA GLY A 145 5.40 22.12 11.50
C GLY A 145 6.14 23.29 10.91
N ASN A 146 5.71 24.47 11.34
CA ASN A 146 6.19 25.77 10.90
C ASN A 146 6.53 26.59 12.16
N HIS A 147 6.90 27.86 12.00
CA HIS A 147 7.12 28.78 13.12
C HIS A 147 5.94 28.92 14.11
N LEU A 148 4.74 28.45 13.74
CA LEU A 148 3.52 28.51 14.54
C LEU A 148 3.28 27.26 15.42
N GLY A 149 4.05 26.19 15.24
CA GLY A 149 3.92 24.96 16.04
C GLY A 149 4.26 23.68 15.28
N GLU A 150 4.50 22.61 16.03
CA GLU A 150 4.85 21.28 15.54
C GLU A 150 3.78 20.25 15.88
N VAL A 151 3.35 19.48 14.88
CA VAL A 151 2.38 18.41 15.03
C VAL A 151 3.06 17.05 14.77
N PRO A 152 2.91 16.06 15.67
CA PRO A 152 3.39 14.70 15.41
C PRO A 152 2.80 14.14 14.11
N MET A 153 3.66 13.62 13.24
CA MET A 153 3.26 13.17 11.91
C MET A 153 4.10 11.97 11.49
N ALA A 154 3.48 11.02 10.79
CA ALA A 154 4.18 9.94 10.11
C ALA A 154 4.00 10.04 8.60
N GLY A 155 5.00 9.55 7.87
CA GLY A 155 4.84 9.18 6.47
C GLY A 155 4.20 7.80 6.35
N ILE A 156 3.38 7.61 5.34
CA ILE A 156 2.84 6.32 4.95
C ILE A 156 3.15 6.09 3.47
N MET A 157 3.45 4.84 3.12
CA MET A 157 3.76 4.41 1.76
C MET A 157 2.78 3.29 1.36
N LYS A 158 2.38 3.28 0.09
CA LYS A 158 1.57 2.19 -0.48
C LYS A 158 2.03 1.81 -1.88
N PHE A 159 2.04 0.50 -2.13
CA PHE A 159 2.06 -0.07 -3.48
C PHE A 159 0.68 -0.67 -3.74
N TYR A 160 -0.07 -0.04 -4.65
CA TYR A 160 -1.50 -0.27 -4.79
C TYR A 160 -1.85 -0.74 -6.20
N ASP A 161 -2.43 -1.93 -6.30
CA ASP A 161 -3.00 -2.45 -7.54
C ASP A 161 -4.28 -1.67 -7.88
N VAL A 162 -4.17 -0.73 -8.82
CA VAL A 162 -5.25 0.21 -9.15
C VAL A 162 -6.40 -0.45 -9.92
N LEU A 163 -6.21 -1.65 -10.46
CA LEU A 163 -7.24 -2.37 -11.20
C LEU A 163 -8.04 -3.30 -10.29
N ASN A 164 -7.37 -3.90 -9.30
CA ASN A 164 -7.97 -4.84 -8.37
C ASN A 164 -8.31 -4.25 -7.00
N LYS A 165 -7.87 -3.00 -6.75
CA LYS A 165 -8.03 -2.28 -5.48
C LYS A 165 -7.36 -2.98 -4.29
N ILE A 166 -6.19 -3.59 -4.53
CA ILE A 166 -5.44 -4.32 -3.49
C ILE A 166 -4.17 -3.55 -3.15
N THR A 167 -3.98 -3.24 -1.87
CA THR A 167 -2.72 -2.72 -1.34
C THR A 167 -1.77 -3.89 -1.12
N VAL A 168 -0.82 -4.05 -2.03
CA VAL A 168 0.18 -5.15 -2.00
C VAL A 168 1.20 -4.93 -0.89
N PHE A 169 1.59 -3.68 -0.70
CA PHE A 169 2.53 -3.28 0.33
C PHE A 169 2.07 -1.97 0.96
N SER A 170 2.18 -1.88 2.28
CA SER A 170 2.03 -0.63 3.00
C SER A 170 3.07 -0.51 4.11
N LYS A 171 3.45 0.72 4.45
CA LYS A 171 4.38 0.99 5.55
C LYS A 171 4.09 2.34 6.18
N ILE A 172 4.04 2.39 7.50
CA ILE A 172 4.13 3.63 8.28
C ILE A 172 5.59 3.85 8.67
N HIS A 173 6.08 5.07 8.55
CA HIS A 173 7.49 5.38 8.79
C HIS A 173 7.69 6.80 9.34
N PRO A 174 8.85 7.07 9.96
CA PRO A 174 9.19 8.43 10.37
C PRO A 174 9.16 9.42 9.20
N ILE A 175 8.63 10.62 9.45
CA ILE A 175 8.37 11.65 8.44
C ILE A 175 9.65 12.11 7.71
N LYS A 176 10.81 12.00 8.37
CA LYS A 176 12.12 12.37 7.81
C LYS A 176 12.62 11.40 6.73
N ILE A 177 12.06 10.20 6.64
CA ILE A 177 12.51 9.20 5.65
C ILE A 177 11.84 9.52 4.31
N GLY A 178 12.67 9.80 3.30
CA GLY A 178 12.18 10.09 1.95
C GLY A 178 11.58 8.87 1.25
N GLU A 179 10.51 9.09 0.51
CA GLU A 179 9.73 8.07 -0.22
C GLU A 179 10.58 7.20 -1.15
N LYS A 180 11.51 7.80 -1.91
CA LYS A 180 12.43 7.05 -2.79
C LYS A 180 13.28 6.02 -2.04
N SER A 181 13.69 6.34 -0.81
CA SER A 181 14.45 5.40 0.02
C SER A 181 13.56 4.25 0.50
N ILE A 182 12.30 4.53 0.85
CA ILE A 182 11.33 3.48 1.21
C ILE A 182 11.11 2.53 0.02
N VAL A 183 10.90 3.06 -1.18
CA VAL A 183 10.71 2.24 -2.38
C VAL A 183 11.96 1.40 -2.67
N ALA A 184 13.15 1.99 -2.61
CA ALA A 184 14.40 1.26 -2.84
C ALA A 184 14.61 0.10 -1.86
N GLN A 185 14.27 0.30 -0.59
CA GLN A 185 14.38 -0.73 0.45
C GLN A 185 13.33 -1.86 0.34
N HIS A 186 12.23 -1.64 -0.38
CA HIS A 186 11.12 -2.59 -0.49
C HIS A 186 10.81 -2.93 -1.95
N ILE A 187 11.80 -2.81 -2.84
CA ILE A 187 11.60 -3.04 -4.28
C ILE A 187 11.12 -4.46 -4.58
N GLU A 188 11.53 -5.43 -3.75
CA GLU A 188 11.08 -6.83 -3.79
C GLU A 188 9.59 -7.00 -3.49
N SER A 189 8.98 -6.06 -2.76
CA SER A 189 7.54 -6.07 -2.48
C SER A 189 6.70 -5.64 -3.68
N ILE A 190 7.32 -5.19 -4.78
CA ILE A 190 6.64 -4.96 -6.05
C ILE A 190 6.42 -6.34 -6.72
N PRO A 191 5.17 -6.74 -7.02
CA PRO A 191 4.89 -8.03 -7.63
C PRO A 191 5.67 -8.29 -8.92
N GLU A 192 5.93 -9.56 -9.22
CA GLU A 192 6.42 -9.91 -10.55
C GLU A 192 5.33 -9.71 -11.60
N GLY A 193 5.74 -9.45 -12.85
CA GLY A 193 4.78 -9.18 -13.93
C GLY A 193 3.93 -7.93 -13.68
N SER A 194 4.45 -6.95 -12.94
CA SER A 194 3.80 -5.66 -12.73
C SER A 194 4.44 -4.53 -13.54
N LEU A 195 3.62 -3.52 -13.80
CA LEU A 195 4.01 -2.20 -14.28
C LEU A 195 3.71 -1.20 -13.17
N SER A 196 4.76 -0.61 -12.59
CA SER A 196 4.61 0.37 -11.52
C SER A 196 4.54 1.79 -12.06
N ILE A 197 3.53 2.56 -11.66
CA ILE A 197 3.37 3.96 -12.07
C ILE A 197 3.73 4.87 -10.89
N TYR A 198 4.61 5.84 -11.16
CA TYR A 198 5.12 6.77 -10.17
C TYR A 198 4.87 8.22 -10.55
N ASP A 199 4.74 9.07 -9.54
CA ASP A 199 4.69 10.51 -9.69
C ASP A 199 6.06 11.11 -10.12
N ARG A 200 6.10 12.45 -10.22
CA ARG A 200 7.29 13.20 -10.63
C ARG A 200 8.42 13.25 -9.60
N GLY A 201 8.15 12.97 -8.32
CA GLY A 201 9.11 12.95 -7.23
C GLY A 201 10.01 11.71 -7.22
N PHE A 202 9.56 10.62 -7.84
CA PHE A 202 10.28 9.34 -7.89
C PHE A 202 11.32 9.24 -9.02
N ALA A 203 11.14 9.99 -10.12
CA ALA A 203 12.07 9.98 -11.25
C ALA A 203 13.51 10.18 -10.78
N SER A 204 14.34 9.16 -10.96
CA SER A 204 15.76 9.16 -10.60
C SER A 204 16.48 8.00 -11.26
N PHE A 205 17.75 8.21 -11.64
CA PHE A 205 18.60 7.14 -12.17
C PHE A 205 18.63 5.94 -11.23
N SER A 206 18.86 6.18 -9.92
CA SER A 206 19.00 5.12 -8.93
C SER A 206 17.78 4.20 -8.87
N LEU A 207 16.57 4.76 -8.81
CA LEU A 207 15.36 3.95 -8.75
C LEU A 207 15.12 3.17 -10.06
N MET A 208 15.31 3.82 -11.21
CA MET A 208 15.17 3.15 -12.52
C MET A 208 16.19 2.01 -12.67
N TYR A 209 17.44 2.23 -12.26
CA TYR A 209 18.49 1.21 -12.26
C TYR A 209 18.08 0.01 -11.39
N LEU A 210 17.63 0.27 -10.16
CA LEU A 210 17.21 -0.80 -9.25
C LEU A 210 16.05 -1.62 -9.83
N LEU A 211 15.06 -0.97 -10.46
CA LEU A 211 13.91 -1.66 -11.07
C LEU A 211 14.32 -2.50 -12.29
N ILE A 212 15.24 -2.00 -13.11
CA ILE A 212 15.70 -2.70 -14.32
C ILE A 212 16.53 -3.94 -13.95
N HIS A 213 17.40 -3.82 -12.95
CA HIS A 213 18.38 -4.83 -12.57
C HIS A 213 17.99 -5.70 -11.37
N GLN A 214 16.69 -5.79 -11.04
CA GLN A 214 16.20 -6.89 -10.21
C GLN A 214 16.40 -8.24 -10.91
N GLU A 215 16.42 -9.35 -10.14
CA GLU A 215 16.47 -10.72 -10.70
C GLU A 215 15.44 -10.93 -11.82
N LYS A 216 14.24 -10.37 -11.61
CA LYS A 216 13.24 -10.16 -12.65
C LYS A 216 12.97 -8.67 -12.78
N THR A 217 13.28 -8.14 -13.95
CA THR A 217 13.04 -6.74 -14.32
C THR A 217 11.62 -6.31 -13.92
N LYS A 218 11.54 -5.21 -13.17
CA LYS A 218 10.28 -4.57 -12.80
C LYS A 218 9.99 -3.46 -13.80
N HIS A 219 8.80 -3.48 -14.41
CA HIS A 219 8.44 -2.45 -15.36
C HIS A 219 7.96 -1.19 -14.66
N PHE A 220 8.23 -0.02 -15.26
CA PHE A 220 7.80 1.24 -14.68
C PHE A 220 7.34 2.27 -15.71
N VAL A 221 6.54 3.21 -15.23
CA VAL A 221 6.29 4.52 -15.86
C VAL A 221 6.48 5.58 -14.79
N MET A 222 7.43 6.50 -15.00
CA MET A 222 7.67 7.63 -14.09
C MET A 222 7.45 8.92 -14.84
N ARG A 223 6.64 9.82 -14.28
CA ARG A 223 6.60 11.18 -14.81
C ARG A 223 7.90 11.90 -14.48
N CYS A 224 8.37 12.72 -15.41
CA CYS A 224 9.58 13.50 -15.28
C CYS A 224 9.26 14.99 -15.37
N LYS A 225 9.91 15.80 -14.54
CA LYS A 225 9.82 17.26 -14.65
C LYS A 225 10.73 17.74 -15.79
N GLN A 226 10.34 18.85 -16.42
CA GLN A 226 11.27 19.62 -17.26
C GLN A 226 12.52 19.99 -16.44
N GLY A 227 13.70 19.88 -17.04
CA GLY A 227 14.97 20.14 -16.35
C GLY A 227 15.47 19.01 -15.45
N PHE A 228 14.91 17.80 -15.53
CA PHE A 228 15.42 16.62 -14.81
C PHE A 228 16.89 16.33 -15.10
N ASN A 229 17.26 16.37 -16.38
CA ASN A 229 18.62 16.30 -16.89
C ASN A 229 18.67 16.93 -18.29
N LYS A 230 19.86 16.93 -18.90
CA LYS A 230 20.07 17.46 -20.23
C LYS A 230 19.28 16.67 -21.28
N GLU A 231 19.28 15.35 -21.20
CA GLU A 231 18.64 14.46 -22.17
C GLU A 231 17.12 14.65 -22.25
N VAL A 232 16.45 14.81 -21.10
CA VAL A 232 15.00 15.13 -21.05
C VAL A 232 14.74 16.54 -21.56
N SER A 233 15.63 17.49 -21.30
CA SER A 233 15.49 18.88 -21.77
C SER A 233 15.65 18.97 -23.28
N ASP A 234 16.66 18.30 -23.84
CA ASP A 234 16.90 18.21 -25.28
C ASP A 234 15.74 17.49 -25.98
N PHE A 235 15.22 16.41 -25.38
CA PHE A 235 14.04 15.71 -25.90
C PHE A 235 12.80 16.62 -25.92
N MET A 236 12.56 17.39 -24.85
CA MET A 236 11.46 18.35 -24.80
C MET A 236 11.52 19.39 -25.92
N LEU A 237 12.71 19.88 -26.26
CA LEU A 237 12.92 20.85 -27.34
C LEU A 237 12.88 20.24 -28.75
N SER A 238 13.12 18.93 -28.87
CA SER A 238 13.12 18.23 -30.17
C SER A 238 11.70 18.04 -30.74
N CYS A 239 11.61 17.70 -32.03
CA CYS A 239 10.35 17.27 -32.66
C CYS A 239 9.98 15.83 -32.32
N ASP A 240 10.89 15.05 -31.73
CA ASP A 240 10.63 13.68 -31.30
C ASP A 240 9.58 13.67 -30.19
N ASP A 241 8.71 12.66 -30.20
CA ASP A 241 7.66 12.48 -29.20
C ASP A 241 7.71 11.11 -28.50
N ASP A 242 8.58 10.23 -28.98
CA ASP A 242 8.89 8.89 -28.50
C ASP A 242 10.34 8.54 -28.84
N LYS A 243 11.19 8.28 -27.84
CA LYS A 243 12.61 8.02 -28.05
C LYS A 243 13.22 7.16 -26.96
N VAL A 244 14.02 6.16 -27.35
CA VAL A 244 14.85 5.40 -26.40
C VAL A 244 16.24 6.06 -26.30
N ILE A 245 16.70 6.28 -25.08
CA ILE A 245 18.03 6.84 -24.77
C ILE A 245 18.77 5.96 -23.78
N ASN A 246 20.08 6.12 -23.71
CA ASN A 246 20.92 5.59 -22.64
C ASN A 246 21.12 6.68 -21.58
N LEU A 247 20.44 6.53 -20.45
CA LEU A 247 20.52 7.46 -19.33
C LEU A 247 21.71 7.10 -18.45
N GLY A 248 22.59 8.05 -18.14
CA GLY A 248 23.70 7.89 -17.20
C GLY A 248 23.43 8.48 -15.80
N PRO A 249 24.20 8.09 -14.77
CA PRO A 249 24.08 8.65 -13.43
C PRO A 249 24.81 9.99 -13.32
N ASN A 250 24.41 10.79 -12.34
CA ASN A 250 25.24 11.88 -11.83
C ASN A 250 25.96 11.45 -10.53
N TYR A 251 26.88 12.27 -10.03
CA TYR A 251 27.62 11.97 -8.79
C TYR A 251 26.72 11.67 -7.58
N ARG A 252 25.56 12.35 -7.47
CA ARG A 252 24.58 12.08 -6.39
C ARG A 252 23.98 10.68 -6.52
N ALA A 253 23.65 10.26 -7.74
CA ALA A 253 23.14 8.92 -8.02
C ALA A 253 24.19 7.85 -7.71
N ILE A 254 25.47 8.07 -8.05
CA ILE A 254 26.58 7.16 -7.71
C ILE A 254 26.70 6.98 -6.19
N HIS A 255 26.70 8.09 -5.44
CA HIS A 255 26.73 8.03 -3.97
C HIS A 255 25.53 7.25 -3.42
N LYS A 256 24.33 7.54 -3.93
CA LYS A 256 23.10 6.87 -3.49
C LYS A 256 23.11 5.37 -3.81
N MET A 257 23.63 4.97 -4.96
CA MET A 257 23.76 3.56 -5.31
C MET A 257 24.76 2.84 -4.41
N LYS A 258 25.85 3.51 -3.99
CA LYS A 258 26.79 2.97 -3.00
C LYS A 258 26.12 2.73 -1.64
N GLU A 259 25.24 3.65 -1.18
CA GLU A 259 24.43 3.43 0.03
C GLU A 259 23.50 2.21 -0.10
N TYR A 260 23.05 1.90 -1.32
CA TYR A 260 22.26 0.71 -1.61
C TYR A 260 23.10 -0.55 -1.85
N GLY A 261 24.43 -0.48 -1.72
CA GLY A 261 25.33 -1.62 -1.90
C GLY A 261 25.77 -1.87 -3.35
N PHE A 262 25.50 -0.96 -4.28
CA PHE A 262 25.88 -1.09 -5.69
C PHE A 262 27.07 -0.21 -6.05
N SER A 263 28.01 -0.77 -6.81
CA SER A 263 29.13 -0.04 -7.39
C SER A 263 28.84 0.27 -8.86
N ILE A 264 28.56 1.55 -9.15
CA ILE A 264 28.35 2.05 -10.51
C ILE A 264 29.30 3.21 -10.81
N PHE A 265 29.52 3.50 -12.08
CA PHE A 265 30.43 4.54 -12.56
C PHE A 265 29.71 5.52 -13.47
N LEU A 266 30.33 6.67 -13.79
CA LEU A 266 29.73 7.68 -14.68
C LEU A 266 29.41 7.14 -16.08
N HIS A 267 30.11 6.11 -16.54
CA HIS A 267 29.86 5.46 -17.83
C HIS A 267 28.78 4.37 -17.76
N THR A 268 28.28 4.03 -16.56
CA THR A 268 27.18 3.07 -16.43
C THR A 268 25.90 3.70 -16.97
N THR A 269 25.26 3.09 -17.97
CA THR A 269 24.01 3.62 -18.53
C THR A 269 22.89 2.60 -18.47
N ILE A 270 21.65 3.09 -18.38
CA ILE A 270 20.44 2.27 -18.49
C ILE A 270 19.60 2.73 -19.67
N PRO A 271 19.02 1.82 -20.48
CA PRO A 271 18.10 2.21 -21.53
C PRO A 271 16.80 2.72 -20.92
N VAL A 272 16.30 3.85 -21.38
CA VAL A 272 15.02 4.45 -20.95
C VAL A 272 14.30 5.02 -22.16
N ARG A 273 13.03 4.67 -22.31
CA ARG A 273 12.14 5.27 -23.31
C ARG A 273 11.48 6.52 -22.73
N MET A 274 11.57 7.62 -23.46
CA MET A 274 10.95 8.90 -23.17
C MET A 274 9.76 9.11 -24.09
N ILE A 275 8.63 9.51 -23.52
CA ILE A 275 7.37 9.71 -24.26
C ILE A 275 6.76 11.05 -23.86
N LYS A 276 6.46 11.90 -24.84
CA LYS A 276 5.74 13.15 -24.61
C LYS A 276 4.24 12.89 -24.48
N VAL A 277 3.64 13.39 -23.41
CA VAL A 277 2.20 13.34 -23.17
C VAL A 277 1.67 14.75 -22.96
N VAL A 278 0.64 15.13 -23.71
CA VAL A 278 -0.04 16.42 -23.56
C VAL A 278 -1.18 16.26 -22.56
N LEU A 279 -1.11 17.00 -21.46
CA LEU A 279 -2.16 17.09 -20.46
C LEU A 279 -3.39 17.81 -21.02
N GLU A 280 -4.53 17.69 -20.31
CA GLU A 280 -5.73 18.47 -20.62
C GLU A 280 -5.51 19.97 -20.46
N THR A 281 -4.55 20.38 -19.63
CA THR A 281 -4.12 21.78 -19.46
C THR A 281 -3.32 22.32 -20.66
N GLY A 282 -2.97 21.47 -21.63
CA GLY A 282 -2.08 21.82 -22.74
C GLY A 282 -0.58 21.71 -22.41
N GLU A 283 -0.22 21.48 -21.15
CA GLU A 283 1.18 21.26 -20.76
C GLU A 283 1.69 19.92 -21.32
N THR A 284 2.91 19.94 -21.87
CA THR A 284 3.59 18.72 -22.32
C THR A 284 4.49 18.19 -21.21
N GLU A 285 4.33 16.91 -20.91
CA GLU A 285 5.12 16.20 -19.90
C GLU A 285 5.87 15.03 -20.52
N VAL A 286 6.98 14.63 -19.89
CA VAL A 286 7.74 13.44 -20.31
C VAL A 286 7.47 12.31 -19.34
N LEU A 287 7.12 11.15 -19.88
CA LEU A 287 7.10 9.88 -19.17
C LEU A 287 8.35 9.08 -19.50
N LEU A 288 9.00 8.55 -18.47
CA LEU A 288 10.13 7.63 -18.56
C LEU A 288 9.65 6.21 -18.31
N THR A 289 10.01 5.27 -19.17
CA THR A 289 9.60 3.87 -19.05
C THR A 289 10.65 2.90 -19.59
N ASN A 290 10.66 1.67 -19.07
CA ASN A 290 11.39 0.54 -19.66
C ASN A 290 10.50 -0.35 -20.55
N LEU A 291 9.36 0.14 -21.01
CA LEU A 291 8.55 -0.48 -22.06
C LEU A 291 9.07 -0.06 -23.45
N TYR A 292 10.11 -0.73 -23.95
CA TYR A 292 10.83 -0.32 -25.16
C TYR A 292 10.12 -0.64 -26.48
N ASP A 293 9.26 -1.67 -26.51
CA ASP A 293 8.57 -2.10 -27.72
C ASP A 293 7.49 -1.06 -28.12
N SER A 294 7.79 -0.25 -29.14
CA SER A 294 6.89 0.80 -29.64
C SER A 294 5.74 0.27 -30.49
N VAL A 295 5.83 -0.97 -31.00
CA VAL A 295 4.75 -1.62 -31.74
C VAL A 295 3.69 -2.12 -30.75
N LYS A 296 4.14 -2.78 -29.67
CA LYS A 296 3.27 -3.31 -28.62
C LYS A 296 2.75 -2.22 -27.69
N TYR A 297 3.60 -1.28 -27.29
CA TYR A 297 3.27 -0.19 -26.36
C TYR A 297 3.36 1.14 -27.11
N LYS A 298 2.35 1.45 -27.91
CA LYS A 298 2.29 2.70 -28.67
C LYS A 298 2.15 3.92 -27.75
N LYS A 299 2.70 5.06 -28.16
CA LYS A 299 2.69 6.31 -27.38
C LYS A 299 1.30 6.73 -26.91
N GLU A 300 0.26 6.53 -27.73
CA GLU A 300 -1.10 7.02 -27.48
C GLU A 300 -1.72 6.44 -26.20
N ILE A 301 -1.29 5.25 -25.78
CA ILE A 301 -1.84 4.58 -24.59
C ILE A 301 -1.32 5.21 -23.29
N PHE A 302 -0.17 5.91 -23.34
CA PHE A 302 0.54 6.34 -22.14
C PHE A 302 -0.18 7.45 -21.38
N LYS A 303 -0.96 8.29 -22.06
CA LYS A 303 -1.81 9.29 -21.40
C LYS A 303 -2.82 8.63 -20.47
N THR A 304 -3.61 7.70 -21.01
CA THR A 304 -4.63 6.96 -20.24
C THR A 304 -3.99 6.07 -19.18
N LEU A 305 -2.85 5.44 -19.50
CA LEU A 305 -2.08 4.64 -18.55
C LEU A 305 -1.65 5.46 -17.34
N TYR A 306 -1.03 6.62 -17.55
CA TYR A 306 -0.53 7.46 -16.48
C TYR A 306 -1.69 8.04 -15.64
N PHE A 307 -2.81 8.38 -16.27
CA PHE A 307 -4.02 8.81 -15.56
C PHE A 307 -4.52 7.78 -14.54
N MET A 308 -4.34 6.47 -14.80
CA MET A 308 -4.74 5.42 -13.83
C MET A 308 -3.99 5.51 -12.50
N ARG A 309 -2.84 6.19 -12.42
CA ARG A 309 -2.11 6.44 -11.16
C ARG A 309 -3.01 7.13 -10.12
N TRP A 310 -3.85 8.09 -10.53
CA TRP A 310 -4.68 8.89 -9.64
C TRP A 310 -5.60 8.06 -8.72
N LYS A 311 -5.91 6.83 -9.11
CA LYS A 311 -6.67 5.89 -8.28
C LYS A 311 -6.02 5.59 -6.93
N ILE A 312 -4.71 5.77 -6.77
CA ILE A 312 -4.05 5.66 -5.44
C ILE A 312 -4.44 6.80 -4.50
N GLU A 313 -4.63 8.01 -5.01
CA GLU A 313 -5.10 9.14 -4.21
C GLU A 313 -6.53 8.91 -3.74
N THR A 314 -7.37 8.31 -4.60
CA THR A 314 -8.71 7.86 -4.20
C THR A 314 -8.64 6.77 -3.13
N SER A 315 -7.64 5.88 -3.18
CA SER A 315 -7.41 4.88 -2.12
C SER A 315 -6.97 5.53 -0.80
N TYR A 316 -6.07 6.51 -0.82
CA TYR A 316 -5.70 7.25 0.39
C TYR A 316 -6.87 8.05 0.95
N ASN A 317 -7.70 8.66 0.10
CA ASN A 317 -8.93 9.32 0.52
C ASN A 317 -9.89 8.35 1.22
N HIS A 318 -10.06 7.15 0.66
CA HIS A 318 -10.84 6.08 1.30
C HIS A 318 -10.26 5.70 2.66
N ASP A 319 -8.96 5.47 2.75
CA ASP A 319 -8.34 5.11 4.02
C ASP A 319 -8.47 6.21 5.07
N LYS A 320 -8.17 7.47 4.73
CA LYS A 320 -8.23 8.59 5.68
C LYS A 320 -9.65 8.92 6.10
N ASN A 321 -10.62 8.87 5.19
CA ASN A 321 -11.96 9.38 5.47
C ASN A 321 -13.00 8.28 5.74
N VAL A 322 -12.90 7.12 5.08
CA VAL A 322 -13.83 5.99 5.28
C VAL A 322 -13.33 5.07 6.39
N LEU A 323 -12.05 4.67 6.34
CA LEU A 323 -11.44 3.88 7.42
C LEU A 323 -11.01 4.73 8.62
N GLN A 324 -11.13 6.06 8.51
CA GLN A 324 -10.70 7.02 9.52
C GLN A 324 -9.25 6.76 9.94
N LEU A 325 -8.37 6.54 8.95
CA LEU A 325 -6.94 6.34 9.17
C LEU A 325 -6.33 7.64 9.72
N GLY A 326 -5.91 7.60 10.98
CA GLY A 326 -5.53 8.78 11.77
C GLY A 326 -6.25 8.82 13.11
N GLU A 327 -7.46 8.25 13.19
CA GLU A 327 -8.18 8.03 14.44
C GLU A 327 -7.75 6.70 15.06
N PHE A 328 -6.67 6.76 15.84
CA PHE A 328 -6.10 5.59 16.49
C PHE A 328 -6.86 5.24 17.77
N SER A 329 -7.12 3.96 17.96
CA SER A 329 -7.81 3.40 19.13
C SER A 329 -6.91 3.29 20.37
N GLY A 330 -5.63 3.68 20.26
CA GLY A 330 -4.70 3.77 21.38
C GLY A 330 -3.58 4.78 21.12
N HIS A 331 -2.91 5.22 22.18
CA HIS A 331 -1.94 6.33 22.12
C HIS A 331 -0.47 5.91 22.12
N THR A 332 -0.18 4.62 22.00
CA THR A 332 1.19 4.06 22.00
C THR A 332 1.68 3.82 20.58
N LEU A 333 3.00 3.74 20.37
CA LEU A 333 3.59 3.35 19.08
C LEU A 333 2.99 2.04 18.56
N TRP A 334 2.92 1.04 19.44
CA TRP A 334 2.36 -0.28 19.14
C TRP A 334 0.92 -0.20 18.63
N SER A 335 0.06 0.56 19.31
CA SER A 335 -1.35 0.70 18.89
C SER A 335 -1.50 1.45 17.57
N ILE A 336 -0.63 2.44 17.31
CA ILE A 336 -0.63 3.20 16.05
C ILE A 336 -0.28 2.26 14.89
N GLU A 337 0.78 1.48 15.01
CA GLU A 337 1.20 0.53 13.97
C GLU A 337 0.18 -0.60 13.79
N GLN A 338 -0.33 -1.18 14.88
CA GLN A 338 -1.38 -2.22 14.81
C GLN A 338 -2.61 -1.72 14.04
N ASP A 339 -3.12 -0.54 14.39
CA ASP A 339 -4.30 0.03 13.76
C ASP A 339 -4.04 0.37 12.29
N PHE A 340 -2.84 0.87 11.94
CA PHE A 340 -2.44 1.13 10.55
C PHE A 340 -2.44 -0.13 9.69
N TYR A 341 -1.79 -1.20 10.15
CA TYR A 341 -1.70 -2.45 9.40
C TYR A 341 -3.04 -3.21 9.40
N ALA A 342 -3.82 -3.14 10.49
CA ALA A 342 -5.18 -3.66 10.52
C ALA A 342 -6.10 -2.92 9.54
N ALA A 343 -6.01 -1.60 9.44
CA ALA A 343 -6.75 -0.83 8.46
C ALA A 343 -6.40 -1.24 7.02
N THR A 344 -5.12 -1.47 6.72
CA THR A 344 -4.69 -1.99 5.41
C THR A 344 -5.32 -3.35 5.13
N PHE A 345 -5.25 -4.28 6.09
CA PHE A 345 -5.87 -5.60 5.98
C PHE A 345 -7.38 -5.51 5.71
N VAL A 346 -8.10 -4.70 6.48
CA VAL A 346 -9.54 -4.51 6.33
C VAL A 346 -9.88 -3.89 4.97
N SER A 347 -9.10 -2.91 4.49
CA SER A 347 -9.27 -2.30 3.17
C SER A 347 -9.15 -3.32 2.03
N ASN A 348 -8.20 -4.25 2.15
CA ASN A 348 -8.02 -5.34 1.19
C ASN A 348 -9.15 -6.37 1.28
N LEU A 349 -9.54 -6.77 2.50
CA LEU A 349 -10.63 -7.72 2.72
C LEU A 349 -11.95 -7.19 2.15
N GLN A 350 -12.24 -5.91 2.40
CA GLN A 350 -13.39 -5.21 1.82
C GLN A 350 -13.33 -5.24 0.29
N SER A 351 -12.18 -4.94 -0.31
CA SER A 351 -12.02 -4.95 -1.77
C SER A 351 -12.27 -6.33 -2.38
N ILE A 352 -11.88 -7.40 -1.67
CA ILE A 352 -12.16 -8.80 -2.06
C ILE A 352 -13.66 -9.12 -1.99
N ILE A 353 -14.34 -8.68 -0.93
CA ILE A 353 -15.80 -8.85 -0.77
C ILE A 353 -16.53 -8.08 -1.87
N GLU A 354 -16.20 -6.80 -2.08
CA GLU A 354 -16.76 -5.95 -3.14
C GLU A 354 -16.61 -6.59 -4.53
N LYS A 355 -15.48 -7.25 -4.78
CA LYS A 355 -15.19 -7.88 -6.07
C LYS A 355 -16.20 -8.96 -6.45
N GLN A 356 -16.82 -9.65 -5.48
CA GLN A 356 -17.88 -10.64 -5.76
C GLN A 356 -19.11 -10.02 -6.42
N CYS A 357 -19.39 -8.76 -6.10
CA CYS A 357 -20.54 -8.02 -6.58
C CYS A 357 -20.31 -7.41 -7.97
N GLU A 358 -19.10 -7.49 -8.55
CA GLU A 358 -18.79 -6.87 -9.85
C GLU A 358 -19.68 -7.38 -10.99
N SER A 359 -20.00 -8.68 -11.03
CA SER A 359 -20.87 -9.25 -12.07
C SER A 359 -22.28 -8.66 -11.98
N TYR A 360 -22.81 -8.55 -10.76
CA TYR A 360 -24.10 -7.93 -10.50
C TYR A 360 -24.12 -6.44 -10.87
N LEU A 361 -23.08 -5.68 -10.48
CA LEU A 361 -22.93 -4.27 -10.87
C LEU A 361 -22.89 -4.09 -12.39
N LYS A 362 -22.12 -4.92 -13.10
CA LYS A 362 -22.05 -4.87 -14.57
C LYS A 362 -23.43 -5.05 -15.21
N ILE A 363 -24.23 -6.01 -14.72
CA ILE A 363 -25.58 -6.24 -15.23
C ILE A 363 -26.47 -5.03 -14.95
N LYS A 364 -26.43 -4.48 -13.72
CA LYS A 364 -27.21 -3.29 -13.35
C LYS A 364 -26.82 -2.05 -14.14
N ASN A 365 -25.54 -1.86 -14.44
CA ASN A 365 -25.04 -0.68 -15.14
C ASN A 365 -25.35 -0.68 -16.64
N LYS A 366 -25.53 -1.85 -17.27
CA LYS A 366 -25.91 -1.94 -18.71
C LYS A 366 -27.16 -1.16 -19.08
N ILE A 367 -28.09 -1.00 -18.13
CA ILE A 367 -29.39 -0.32 -18.34
C ILE A 367 -29.42 1.08 -17.74
N ARG A 368 -28.30 1.59 -17.22
CA ARG A 368 -28.23 2.87 -16.52
C ARG A 368 -27.46 3.90 -17.34
N LYS A 369 -27.81 5.17 -17.14
CA LYS A 369 -27.13 6.32 -17.76
C LYS A 369 -25.68 6.49 -17.27
N HIS A 370 -25.41 6.07 -16.04
CA HIS A 370 -24.09 6.19 -15.39
C HIS A 370 -23.68 4.84 -14.79
N ASP A 371 -22.37 4.62 -14.67
CA ASP A 371 -21.83 3.45 -14.00
C ASP A 371 -21.87 3.63 -12.48
N TYR A 372 -22.74 2.87 -11.82
CA TYR A 372 -22.84 2.87 -10.36
C TYR A 372 -21.70 2.04 -9.77
N GLN A 373 -21.24 2.46 -8.60
CA GLN A 373 -20.21 1.76 -7.82
C GLN A 373 -20.78 1.37 -6.46
N ILE A 374 -20.18 0.35 -5.83
CA ILE A 374 -20.53 -0.01 -4.45
C ILE A 374 -20.15 1.16 -3.54
N ASN A 375 -21.08 1.54 -2.66
CA ASN A 375 -20.79 2.51 -1.61
C ASN A 375 -19.85 1.85 -0.59
N ARG A 376 -18.58 2.22 -0.65
CA ARG A 376 -17.54 1.64 0.20
C ARG A 376 -17.76 1.94 1.69
N THR A 377 -18.26 3.13 2.01
CA THR A 377 -18.64 3.51 3.39
C THR A 377 -19.69 2.57 3.96
N LEU A 378 -20.75 2.28 3.22
CA LEU A 378 -21.78 1.33 3.69
C LEU A 378 -21.26 -0.10 3.78
N SER A 379 -20.41 -0.53 2.83
CA SER A 379 -19.93 -1.91 2.77
C SER A 379 -19.01 -2.30 3.94
N ILE A 380 -18.35 -1.33 4.57
CA ILE A 380 -17.49 -1.59 5.73
C ILE A 380 -18.24 -1.54 7.06
N GLY A 381 -19.51 -1.13 7.05
CA GLY A 381 -20.34 -1.03 8.25
C GLY A 381 -19.99 0.16 9.16
N SER A 382 -19.38 1.22 8.60
CA SER A 382 -19.03 2.46 9.32
C SER A 382 -20.24 3.32 9.64
#